data_AF-A0A923E7U5-F1
#
_entry.id   AF-A0A923E7U5-F1
#
_cell.length_a   1.000
_cell.length_b   1.000
_cell.length_c   1.000
_cell.angle_alpha   90.00
_cell.angle_beta   90.00
_cell.angle_gamma   90.00
#
_symmetry.space_group_name_H-M   'P 1'
#
loop_
_entity.id
_entity.type
_entity.pdbx_description
1 polymer ?
#
loop_
_entity_poly.entity_id
_entity_poly.type
_entity_poly.pdbx_seq_one_letter_code
_entity_poly.pdbx_strand_id
1 'polypeptide(L)'
;MKVKRSKVLLISAILGTLYSLYLISYFGGGIFGSKDGAELAGAAIATALVTPHMILVVLATIFNWVGYFSNKRGFALTGGILYSVGGVIFIMYIVFVIPSIVLSFVGYAKLKNIIKINDASQTSSQE
;
A
#
# COMPACT_ATOMS: atom_id res chain seq x y z
N MET A 1 8.89 -19.33 -20.16
CA MET A 1 7.72 -19.68 -19.33
C MET A 1 7.08 -18.42 -18.74
N LYS A 2 5.75 -18.25 -18.81
CA LYS A 2 5.06 -17.07 -18.24
C LYS A 2 4.88 -17.22 -16.73
N VAL A 3 5.58 -16.41 -15.93
CA VAL A 3 5.45 -16.36 -14.47
C VAL A 3 4.06 -15.86 -14.10
N LYS A 4 3.27 -16.65 -13.37
CA LYS A 4 1.97 -16.20 -12.85
C LYS A 4 2.17 -15.19 -11.72
N ARG A 5 1.31 -14.17 -11.71
CA ARG A 5 1.31 -13.06 -10.74
C ARG A 5 -0.06 -12.93 -10.06
N SER A 6 -0.07 -12.38 -8.85
CA SER A 6 -1.30 -12.23 -8.07
C SER A 6 -2.07 -10.97 -8.48
N LYS A 7 -3.22 -11.16 -9.14
CA LYS A 7 -4.12 -10.05 -9.52
C LYS A 7 -4.61 -9.25 -8.30
N VAL A 8 -4.77 -9.91 -7.14
CA VAL A 8 -5.24 -9.28 -5.90
C VAL A 8 -4.21 -8.30 -5.34
N LEU A 9 -2.93 -8.67 -5.37
CA LEU A 9 -1.83 -7.79 -4.95
C LEU A 9 -1.71 -6.58 -5.87
N LEU A 10 -1.93 -6.76 -7.17
CA LEU A 10 -1.95 -5.65 -8.12
C LEU A 10 -3.09 -4.67 -7.81
N ILE A 11 -4.30 -5.15 -7.55
CA ILE A 11 -5.44 -4.30 -7.19
C ILE A 11 -5.15 -3.55 -5.87
N SER A 12 -4.61 -4.24 -4.87
CA SER A 12 -4.20 -3.62 -3.60
C SER A 12 -3.13 -2.53 -3.79
N ALA A 13 -2.12 -2.78 -4.64
CA ALA A 13 -1.07 -1.83 -4.92
C ALA A 13 -1.59 -0.59 -5.67
N ILE A 14 -2.50 -0.77 -6.63
CA ILE A 14 -3.15 0.34 -7.33
C ILE A 14 -3.98 1.20 -6.36
N LEU A 15 -4.82 0.56 -5.53
CA LEU A 15 -5.63 1.28 -4.53
C LEU A 15 -4.75 2.04 -3.53
N GLY A 16 -3.69 1.41 -3.03
CA GLY A 16 -2.72 2.07 -2.16
C GLY A 16 -2.01 3.25 -2.82
N THR A 17 -1.71 3.13 -4.12
CA THR A 17 -1.07 4.19 -4.90
C THR A 17 -2.01 5.38 -5.10
N LEU A 18 -3.25 5.12 -5.50
CA LEU A 18 -4.29 6.15 -5.65
C LEU A 18 -4.55 6.87 -4.32
N TYR A 19 -4.63 6.13 -3.23
CA TYR A 19 -4.85 6.70 -1.91
C TYR A 19 -3.65 7.54 -1.44
N SER A 20 -2.42 7.07 -1.68
CA SER A 20 -1.20 7.84 -1.39
C SER A 20 -1.14 9.15 -2.17
N LEU A 21 -1.49 9.13 -3.46
CA LEU A 21 -1.58 10.31 -4.32
C LEU A 21 -2.63 11.31 -3.84
N TYR A 22 -3.79 10.80 -3.41
CA TYR A 22 -4.86 11.62 -2.84
C TYR A 22 -4.38 12.34 -1.58
N LEU A 23 -3.77 11.60 -0.64
CA LEU A 23 -3.24 12.16 0.61
C LEU A 23 -2.19 13.25 0.35
N ILE A 24 -1.21 12.98 -0.51
CA ILE A 24 -0.16 13.95 -0.85
C ILE A 24 -0.75 15.20 -1.52
N SER A 25 -1.68 15.03 -2.47
CA SER A 25 -2.31 16.16 -3.16
C SER A 25 -3.17 16.99 -2.23
N TYR A 26 -3.93 16.37 -1.32
CA TYR A 26 -4.83 17.05 -0.39
C TYR A 26 -4.06 17.86 0.66
N PHE A 27 -3.13 17.24 1.37
CA PHE A 27 -2.36 17.91 2.41
C PHE A 27 -1.28 18.84 1.83
N GLY A 28 -0.66 18.46 0.71
CA GLY A 28 0.25 19.34 -0.03
C GLY A 28 -0.47 20.57 -0.59
N GLY A 29 -1.64 20.38 -1.20
CA GLY A 29 -2.47 21.48 -1.70
C GLY A 29 -2.90 22.46 -0.60
N GLY A 30 -3.17 21.96 0.61
CA GLY A 30 -3.46 22.80 1.77
C GLY A 30 -2.30 23.74 2.14
N ILE A 31 -1.05 23.24 2.11
CA ILE A 31 0.14 24.07 2.41
C ILE A 31 0.44 25.04 1.27
N PHE A 32 0.51 24.56 0.02
CA PHE A 32 0.89 25.39 -1.13
C PHE A 32 -0.21 26.34 -1.61
N GLY A 33 -1.47 26.09 -1.25
CA GLY A 33 -2.64 26.88 -1.65
C GLY A 33 -3.13 27.89 -0.61
N SER A 34 -2.54 27.91 0.59
CA SER A 34 -2.91 28.84 1.67
C SER A 34 -2.61 30.30 1.30
N LYS A 35 -3.55 31.22 1.53
CA LYS A 35 -3.40 32.65 1.17
C LYS A 35 -3.10 33.56 2.36
N ASP A 36 -3.39 33.09 3.58
CA ASP A 36 -3.17 33.84 4.82
C ASP A 36 -2.37 33.02 5.85
N GLY A 37 -1.69 33.72 6.77
CA GLY A 37 -0.83 33.11 7.77
C GLY A 37 -1.56 32.19 8.76
N ALA A 38 -2.81 32.49 9.12
CA ALA A 38 -3.61 31.62 10.00
C ALA A 38 -4.02 30.31 9.31
N GLU A 39 -4.35 30.39 8.02
CA GLU A 39 -4.73 29.25 7.18
C GLU A 39 -3.52 28.31 6.99
N LEU A 40 -2.34 28.88 6.72
CA LEU A 40 -1.09 28.14 6.64
C LEU A 40 -0.73 27.44 7.96
N ALA A 41 -0.90 28.12 9.09
CA ALA A 41 -0.64 27.52 10.40
C ALA A 41 -1.56 26.32 10.68
N GLY A 42 -2.86 26.44 10.37
CA GLY A 42 -3.81 25.34 10.46
C GLY A 42 -3.45 24.16 9.55
N ALA A 43 -3.11 24.44 8.28
CA ALA A 43 -2.70 23.42 7.31
C ALA A 43 -1.40 22.70 7.72
N ALA A 44 -0.44 23.43 8.28
CA ALA A 44 0.82 22.87 8.75
C ALA A 44 0.61 21.91 9.94
N ILE A 45 -0.22 22.29 10.91
CA ILE A 45 -0.55 21.43 12.06
C ILE A 45 -1.29 20.16 11.61
N ALA A 46 -2.29 20.31 10.74
CA ALA A 46 -3.04 19.17 10.19
C ALA A 46 -2.12 18.22 9.41
N THR A 47 -1.21 18.77 8.60
CA THR A 47 -0.24 17.98 7.84
C THR A 47 0.74 17.27 8.76
N ALA A 48 1.26 17.94 9.79
CA ALA A 48 2.19 17.32 10.74
C ALA A 48 1.55 16.13 11.47
N LEU A 49 0.27 16.23 11.83
CA LEU A 49 -0.49 15.15 12.48
C LEU A 49 -0.71 13.93 11.57
N VAL A 50 -1.02 14.14 10.29
CA VAL A 50 -1.27 13.04 9.34
C VAL A 50 0.02 12.49 8.70
N THR A 51 1.13 13.23 8.73
CA THR A 51 2.40 12.84 8.11
C THR A 51 2.87 11.43 8.51
N PRO A 52 2.87 11.00 9.80
CA PRO A 52 3.26 9.64 10.15
C PRO A 52 2.36 8.57 9.49
N HIS A 53 1.06 8.83 9.34
CA HIS A 53 0.15 7.96 8.58
C HIS A 53 0.49 7.93 7.09
N MET A 54 0.74 9.09 6.47
CA MET A 54 1.10 9.18 5.05
C MET A 54 2.37 8.37 4.74
N ILE A 55 3.41 8.52 5.55
CA ILE A 55 4.68 7.79 5.36
C ILE A 55 4.44 6.28 5.42
N LEU A 56 3.68 5.80 6.40
CA LEU A 56 3.38 4.38 6.54
C LEU A 56 2.56 3.83 5.38
N VAL A 57 1.56 4.58 4.90
CA VAL A 57 0.73 4.19 3.75
C VAL A 57 1.57 4.15 2.47
N VAL A 58 2.43 5.14 2.23
CA VAL A 58 3.33 5.16 1.07
C VAL A 58 4.29 3.97 1.12
N LEU A 59 4.94 3.74 2.26
CA LEU A 59 5.82 2.59 2.46
C LEU A 59 5.07 1.27 2.25
N ALA A 60 3.89 1.11 2.84
CA ALA A 60 3.04 -0.06 2.64
C ALA A 60 2.79 -0.32 1.15
N THR A 61 2.52 0.74 0.39
CA THR A 61 2.26 0.67 -1.05
C THR A 61 3.49 0.21 -1.83
N ILE A 62 4.68 0.71 -1.49
CA ILE A 62 5.95 0.26 -2.07
C ILE A 62 6.19 -1.23 -1.78
N PHE A 63 6.01 -1.65 -0.53
CA PHE A 63 6.14 -3.06 -0.14
C PHE A 63 5.13 -3.97 -0.87
N ASN A 64 3.92 -3.47 -1.14
CA ASN A 64 2.91 -4.19 -1.89
C ASN A 64 3.31 -4.38 -3.37
N TRP A 65 3.87 -3.34 -4.00
CA TRP A 65 4.45 -3.40 -5.35
C TRP A 65 5.63 -4.37 -5.43
N VAL A 66 6.55 -4.30 -4.47
CA VAL A 66 7.68 -5.23 -4.36
C VAL A 66 7.18 -6.66 -4.15
N GLY A 67 6.18 -6.88 -3.29
CA GLY A 67 5.54 -8.18 -3.10
C GLY A 67 4.92 -8.75 -4.37
N TYR A 68 4.29 -7.89 -5.19
CA TYR A 68 3.75 -8.27 -6.49
C TYR A 68 4.84 -8.68 -7.50
N PHE A 69 5.90 -7.89 -7.64
CA PHE A 69 7.00 -8.16 -8.59
C PHE A 69 7.95 -9.27 -8.15
N SER A 70 8.15 -9.45 -6.85
CA SER A 70 9.05 -10.49 -6.34
C SER A 70 8.36 -11.83 -6.09
N ASN A 71 7.01 -11.91 -6.14
CA ASN A 71 6.25 -13.11 -5.77
C ASN A 71 6.67 -13.66 -4.37
N LYS A 72 7.17 -12.80 -3.48
CA LYS A 72 7.66 -13.18 -2.15
C LYS A 72 6.59 -12.82 -1.11
N ARG A 73 6.22 -13.81 -0.30
CA ARG A 73 5.17 -13.67 0.72
C ARG A 73 5.50 -12.63 1.78
N GLY A 74 6.77 -12.53 2.18
CA GLY A 74 7.22 -11.61 3.23
C GLY A 74 6.86 -10.16 2.92
N PHE A 75 7.12 -9.68 1.70
CA PHE A 75 6.85 -8.28 1.34
C PHE A 75 5.35 -7.95 1.31
N ALA A 76 4.50 -8.89 0.87
CA ALA A 76 3.05 -8.71 0.93
C ALA A 76 2.54 -8.63 2.39
N LEU A 77 3.10 -9.45 3.29
CA LEU A 77 2.76 -9.41 4.72
C LEU A 77 3.19 -8.08 5.36
N THR A 78 4.42 -7.64 5.10
CA THR A 78 4.94 -6.37 5.62
C THR A 78 4.09 -5.19 5.14
N GLY A 79 3.69 -5.16 3.87
CA GLY A 79 2.77 -4.15 3.33
C GLY A 79 1.41 -4.12 4.06
N GLY A 80 0.81 -5.29 4.29
CA GLY A 80 -0.46 -5.39 5.04
C GLY A 80 -0.34 -4.92 6.50
N ILE A 81 0.77 -5.23 7.18
CA ILE A 81 1.05 -4.76 8.54
C ILE A 81 1.26 -3.24 8.55
N LEU A 82 2.04 -2.69 7.62
CA LEU A 82 2.25 -1.24 7.50
C LEU A 82 0.94 -0.49 7.25
N TYR A 83 0.04 -1.00 6.41
CA TYR A 83 -1.31 -0.43 6.26
C TYR A 83 -2.11 -0.48 7.56
N SER A 84 -2.00 -1.58 8.32
CA SER A 84 -2.71 -1.73 9.59
C SER A 84 -2.21 -0.73 10.64
N VAL A 85 -0.89 -0.62 10.80
CA VAL A 85 -0.27 0.35 11.72
C VAL A 85 -0.58 1.78 11.29
N GLY A 86 -0.48 2.08 9.98
CA GLY A 86 -0.88 3.37 9.44
C GLY A 86 -2.34 3.71 9.78
N GLY A 87 -3.26 2.77 9.58
CA GLY A 87 -4.67 2.94 9.92
C GLY A 87 -4.92 3.18 11.41
N VAL A 88 -4.18 2.53 12.31
CA VAL A 88 -4.31 2.71 13.76
C VAL A 88 -3.77 4.07 14.23
N ILE A 89 -2.65 4.54 13.66
CA ILE A 89 -2.09 5.85 14.01
C ILE A 89 -3.04 7.00 13.64
N PHE A 90 -3.88 6.82 12.60
CA PHE A 90 -4.83 7.84 12.18
C PHE A 90 -6.20 7.23 11.88
N ILE A 91 -6.92 6.89 12.95
CA ILE A 91 -8.22 6.20 12.90
C ILE A 91 -9.25 6.94 12.04
N MET A 92 -9.18 8.28 11.99
CA MET A 92 -10.10 9.09 11.19
C MET A 92 -10.12 8.70 9.70
N TYR A 93 -9.02 8.18 9.16
CA TYR A 93 -8.91 7.75 7.76
C TYR A 93 -8.84 6.23 7.58
N ILE A 94 -9.09 5.46 8.64
CA ILE A 94 -8.98 3.99 8.60
C ILE A 94 -9.90 3.35 7.54
N VAL A 95 -11.08 3.94 7.30
CA VAL A 95 -12.07 3.43 6.35
C VAL A 95 -11.50 3.32 4.94
N PHE A 96 -10.61 4.23 4.55
CA PHE A 96 -9.94 4.19 3.24
C PHE A 96 -8.81 3.15 3.16
N VAL A 97 -8.23 2.78 4.31
CA VAL A 97 -7.11 1.83 4.39
C VAL A 97 -7.59 0.39 4.57
N ILE A 98 -8.77 0.16 5.13
CA ILE A 98 -9.35 -1.19 5.34
C ILE A 98 -9.37 -2.05 4.06
N PRO A 99 -9.86 -1.55 2.90
CA PRO A 99 -9.85 -2.35 1.67
C PRO A 99 -8.42 -2.77 1.28
N SER A 100 -7.45 -1.86 1.42
CA SER A 100 -6.03 -2.12 1.13
C SER A 100 -5.44 -3.17 2.08
N ILE A 101 -5.79 -3.12 3.38
CA ILE A 101 -5.41 -4.12 4.38
C ILE A 101 -5.91 -5.51 3.98
N VAL A 102 -7.22 -5.64 3.73
CA VAL A 102 -7.85 -6.92 3.39
C VAL A 102 -7.24 -7.48 2.10
N LEU A 103 -7.12 -6.65 1.05
CA LEU A 103 -6.55 -7.08 -0.22
C LEU A 103 -5.07 -7.49 -0.09
N SER A 104 -4.29 -6.84 0.78
CA SER A 104 -2.90 -7.20 1.01
C SER A 104 -2.78 -8.55 1.73
N PHE A 105 -3.61 -8.80 2.77
CA PHE A 105 -3.67 -10.10 3.46
C PHE A 105 -4.20 -11.24 2.57
N VAL A 106 -5.24 -10.98 1.77
CA VAL A 106 -5.75 -11.96 0.79
C VAL A 106 -4.71 -12.21 -0.30
N GLY A 107 -3.99 -11.16 -0.72
CA GLY A 107 -2.86 -11.24 -1.65
C GLY A 107 -1.74 -12.14 -1.12
N TYR A 108 -1.39 -12.00 0.16
CA TYR A 108 -0.45 -12.86 0.88
C TYR A 108 -0.88 -14.33 0.88
N ALA A 109 -2.15 -14.61 1.22
CA ALA A 109 -2.67 -15.98 1.23
C ALA A 109 -2.63 -16.62 -0.17
N LYS A 110 -3.01 -15.86 -1.22
CA LYS A 110 -2.99 -16.34 -2.61
C LYS A 110 -1.59 -16.56 -3.17
N LEU A 111 -0.60 -15.80 -2.71
CA LEU A 111 0.79 -15.96 -3.14
C LEU A 111 1.33 -17.37 -2.81
N LYS A 112 0.75 -18.07 -1.81
CA LYS A 112 1.13 -19.44 -1.48
C LYS A 112 0.96 -20.42 -2.62
N ASN A 113 -0.18 -20.35 -3.29
CA ASN A 113 -0.51 -21.25 -4.40
C ASN A 113 0.21 -20.82 -5.69
N ILE A 114 0.38 -19.51 -5.91
CA ILE A 114 1.03 -18.98 -7.12
C ILE A 114 2.51 -19.39 -7.19
N ILE A 115 3.23 -19.34 -6.07
CA ILE A 115 4.64 -19.75 -6.01
C ILE A 115 4.75 -21.25 -6.36
N LYS A 116 3.92 -22.11 -5.73
CA LYS A 116 3.90 -23.55 -6.03
C LYS A 116 3.66 -23.87 -7.52
N ILE A 117 2.75 -23.13 -8.16
CA ILE A 117 2.45 -23.31 -9.58
C ILE A 117 3.64 -22.90 -10.45
N ASN A 118 4.30 -21.78 -10.11
CA ASN A 118 5.48 -21.33 -10.84
C ASN A 118 6.64 -22.33 -10.69
N ASP A 119 6.86 -22.88 -9.49
CA ASP A 119 7.91 -23.88 -9.24
C ASP A 119 7.65 -25.17 -10.03
N ALA A 120 6.42 -25.71 -10.00
CA ALA A 120 6.05 -26.92 -10.74
C ALA A 120 6.17 -26.76 -12.26
N SER A 121 5.83 -25.58 -12.80
CA SER A 121 5.97 -25.31 -14.24
C SER A 121 7.42 -25.24 -14.69
N GLN A 122 8.35 -24.88 -13.81
CA GLN A 122 9.78 -24.83 -14.11
C GLN A 122 10.38 -26.24 -14.21
N THR A 123 9.93 -27.16 -13.35
CA THR A 123 10.40 -28.55 -13.33
C THR A 123 9.96 -29.31 -14.59
N SER A 124 8.71 -29.13 -15.05
CA SER A 124 8.17 -29.81 -16.25
C SER A 124 8.74 -29.33 -17.59
N SER A 125 9.54 -28.25 -17.61
CA SER A 125 10.21 -27.78 -18.83
C SER A 125 11.69 -28.16 -18.90
N GLN A 126 12.18 -28.86 -17.87
CA GLN A 126 13.54 -29.37 -17.78
C GLN A 126 13.61 -30.88 -18.04
N GLU A 127 12.45 -31.55 -18.13
CA GLU A 127 12.26 -32.91 -18.63
C GLU A 127 11.79 -32.88 -20.10
#